data_AF-A0A8D0DF90-F1
#
_entry.id   AF-A0A8D0DF90-F1
#
_cell.length_a   1.000
_cell.length_b   1.000
_cell.length_c   1.000
_cell.angle_alpha   90.00
_cell.angle_beta   90.00
_cell.angle_gamma   90.00
#
_symmetry.space_group_name_H-M   'P 1'
#
loop_
_entity.id
_entity.type
_entity.pdbx_description
1 polymer ?
#
loop_
_entity_poly.entity_id
_entity_poly.type
_entity_poly.pdbx_seq_one_letter_code
_entity_poly.pdbx_strand_id
1 'polypeptide(L)'
;MESPNLEFEYGDTDTLTAELSELYSYTEEPEFALNRDYFEEDFRSHARGRRWTELTLEEQRTYVMRLLDALEVTDRDKRLKVARAILYLAQGVFDECDTEVDVLHWSRHNVFLLYNMGIFTALLELLSMEIDNNQACSSAVRKPAISLADSTELRVLLSIMYLLVETIRVQMEDDRPEWRAAREAFKNELGSPLYNGEPFALLLFTMVTKFCSMNAPHFPMKKVLLLLWKTILFTLGGFEELQEMKVRGRKRLNLPPLPEDSIKVVRAMRAASPPASAMELIEQQQQQKRGRRSRRPLVKQDSLDTYNERDPFKNDDARDEEEDPEDTDSGIEGEVDPLDRDVIIQPPPPPPPLRPPTERVNFPKGLPWAPKVREKDIEHFLETSRNKFIGFTLGNDTDTLVGLPRPIHESVKTLKQVSSSPLPLLIMAGVFLNQYSLSGEEEVEETPTEMLYLGMLPNLSQYVIALLKLLLAAAPTSKAKTDSINILADVLPEEMP
;
A
#
# COMPACT_ATOMS: atom_id res chain seq x y z
N MET A 1 -19.27 -11.60 22.17
CA MET A 1 -19.68 -11.46 20.75
C MET A 1 -18.41 -11.60 19.93
N GLU A 2 -18.30 -12.63 19.11
CA GLU A 2 -17.27 -12.66 18.08
C GLU A 2 -17.59 -11.50 17.12
N SER A 3 -16.67 -10.55 16.99
CA SER A 3 -16.76 -9.55 15.94
C SER A 3 -16.87 -10.28 14.60
N PRO A 4 -17.85 -9.94 13.74
CA PRO A 4 -17.95 -10.56 12.43
C PRO A 4 -16.61 -10.36 11.71
N ASN A 5 -16.09 -11.42 11.10
CA ASN A 5 -14.92 -11.29 10.24
C ASN A 5 -15.27 -10.24 9.18
N LEU A 6 -14.52 -9.13 9.12
CA LEU A 6 -14.59 -8.27 7.95
C LEU A 6 -14.24 -9.13 6.73
N GLU A 7 -15.16 -9.22 5.78
CA GLU A 7 -14.92 -9.81 4.48
C GLU A 7 -14.09 -8.81 3.69
N PHE A 8 -12.79 -8.78 3.96
CA PHE A 8 -11.83 -7.95 3.25
C PHE A 8 -11.10 -8.81 2.23
N GLU A 9 -11.22 -8.48 0.96
CA GLU A 9 -10.49 -9.14 -0.11
C GLU A 9 -9.11 -8.48 -0.26
N TYR A 10 -8.06 -9.22 0.06
CA TYR A 10 -6.69 -8.75 -0.16
C TYR A 10 -6.33 -8.91 -1.65
N GLY A 11 -6.70 -7.92 -2.45
CA GLY A 11 -6.34 -7.77 -3.86
C GLY A 11 -5.26 -6.71 -4.08
N ASP A 12 -4.62 -6.76 -5.25
CA ASP A 12 -3.77 -5.66 -5.73
C ASP A 12 -4.59 -4.40 -6.07
N THR A 13 -5.91 -4.54 -6.22
CA THR A 13 -6.86 -3.52 -6.69
C THR A 13 -8.25 -3.80 -6.15
N ASP A 14 -9.11 -2.79 -6.20
CA ASP A 14 -10.55 -2.94 -5.94
C ASP A 14 -11.34 -2.86 -7.27
N THR A 15 -12.66 -2.87 -7.17
CA THR A 15 -13.60 -2.57 -8.24
C THR A 15 -13.40 -1.15 -8.77
N LEU A 16 -13.67 -0.93 -10.06
CA LEU A 16 -13.51 0.39 -10.70
C LEU A 16 -14.27 1.50 -9.96
N THR A 17 -15.45 1.21 -9.42
CA THR A 17 -16.24 2.16 -8.63
C THR A 17 -15.54 2.58 -7.34
N ALA A 18 -14.91 1.63 -6.62
CA ALA A 18 -14.15 1.92 -5.42
C ALA A 18 -12.88 2.72 -5.75
N GLU A 19 -12.18 2.38 -6.83
CA GLU A 19 -11.00 3.11 -7.32
C GLU A 19 -11.34 4.57 -7.68
N LEU A 20 -12.47 4.81 -8.37
CA LEU A 20 -12.96 6.17 -8.67
C LEU A 20 -13.36 6.93 -7.39
N SER A 21 -13.97 6.24 -6.44
CA SER A 21 -14.32 6.82 -5.13
C SER A 21 -13.07 7.18 -4.32
N GLU A 22 -11.97 6.45 -4.51
CA GLU A 22 -10.68 6.79 -3.91
C GLU A 22 -10.01 7.95 -4.65
N LEU A 23 -10.12 8.06 -5.98
CA LEU A 23 -9.51 9.16 -6.74
C LEU A 23 -10.06 10.54 -6.35
N TYR A 24 -11.38 10.66 -6.22
CA TYR A 24 -12.08 11.93 -6.00
C TYR A 24 -12.42 12.15 -4.52
N SER A 25 -12.33 13.39 -4.06
CA SER A 25 -12.89 13.82 -2.77
C SER A 25 -14.28 14.42 -2.98
N TYR A 26 -15.15 14.35 -1.96
CA TYR A 26 -16.44 15.04 -1.97
C TYR A 26 -16.31 16.56 -2.16
N THR A 27 -15.17 17.14 -1.77
CA THR A 27 -14.86 18.56 -1.99
C THR A 27 -14.64 18.92 -3.47
N GLU A 28 -14.43 17.94 -4.33
CA GLU A 28 -14.22 18.13 -5.77
C GLU A 28 -15.52 18.02 -6.58
N GLU A 29 -16.66 17.74 -5.94
CA GLU A 29 -17.97 17.61 -6.62
C GLU A 29 -18.32 18.81 -7.53
N PRO A 30 -18.12 20.08 -7.12
CA PRO A 30 -18.42 21.22 -7.98
C PRO A 30 -17.58 21.25 -9.27
N GLU A 31 -16.42 20.60 -9.26
CA GLU A 31 -15.53 20.56 -10.42
C GLU A 31 -16.07 19.68 -11.54
N PHE A 32 -16.94 18.71 -11.26
CA PHE A 32 -17.56 17.87 -12.30
C PHE A 32 -18.46 18.71 -13.21
N ALA A 33 -19.31 19.55 -12.61
CA ALA A 33 -20.15 20.48 -13.36
C ALA A 33 -19.29 21.47 -14.17
N LEU A 34 -18.22 21.99 -13.57
CA LEU A 34 -17.31 22.91 -14.25
C LEU A 34 -16.59 22.26 -15.44
N ASN A 35 -16.19 20.99 -15.32
CA ASN A 35 -15.55 20.25 -16.41
C ASN A 35 -16.51 20.05 -17.59
N ARG A 36 -17.76 19.68 -17.31
CA ARG A 36 -18.82 19.58 -18.31
C ARG A 36 -19.05 20.93 -19.00
N ASP A 37 -19.21 22.00 -18.24
CA ASP A 37 -19.52 23.32 -18.79
C ASP A 37 -18.42 23.81 -19.75
N TYR A 38 -17.14 23.59 -19.43
CA TYR A 38 -16.04 23.92 -20.34
C TYR A 38 -15.97 23.04 -21.58
N PHE A 39 -16.28 21.74 -21.44
CA PHE A 39 -16.41 20.87 -22.61
C PHE A 39 -17.54 21.37 -23.51
N GLU A 40 -18.73 21.63 -22.98
CA GLU A 40 -19.87 22.06 -23.77
C GLU A 40 -19.62 23.39 -24.48
N GLU A 41 -19.02 24.37 -23.79
CA GLU A 41 -18.71 25.68 -24.37
C GLU A 41 -17.83 25.53 -25.62
N ASP A 42 -16.77 24.71 -25.54
CA ASP A 42 -15.87 24.46 -26.66
C ASP A 42 -16.53 23.57 -27.74
N PHE A 43 -17.19 22.49 -27.31
CA PHE A 43 -17.78 21.47 -28.17
C PHE A 43 -18.96 21.99 -29.00
N ARG A 44 -19.75 22.94 -28.49
CA ARG A 44 -20.87 23.57 -29.23
C ARG A 44 -20.45 24.12 -30.59
N SER A 45 -19.22 24.66 -30.69
CA SER A 45 -18.68 25.18 -31.95
C SER A 45 -18.40 24.08 -32.98
N HIS A 46 -18.17 22.85 -32.53
CA HIS A 46 -17.77 21.70 -33.35
C HIS A 46 -18.96 20.77 -33.67
N ALA A 47 -19.86 20.57 -32.72
CA ALA A 47 -20.82 19.47 -32.71
C ALA A 47 -22.03 19.66 -33.63
N ARG A 48 -22.24 20.87 -34.18
CA ARG A 48 -23.43 21.23 -35.00
C ARG A 48 -24.77 20.80 -34.34
N GLY A 49 -24.82 20.77 -33.01
CA GLY A 49 -26.00 20.39 -32.23
C GLY A 49 -26.17 18.88 -31.96
N ARG A 50 -25.20 18.03 -32.30
CA ARG A 50 -25.18 16.61 -31.91
C ARG A 50 -24.48 16.39 -30.56
N ARG A 51 -24.75 15.24 -29.95
CA ARG A 51 -24.08 14.77 -28.73
C ARG A 51 -22.73 14.11 -29.03
N TRP A 52 -21.82 14.05 -28.06
CA TRP A 52 -20.54 13.33 -28.20
C TRP A 52 -20.75 11.86 -28.56
N THR A 53 -21.71 11.23 -27.90
CA THR A 53 -22.09 9.83 -28.10
C THR A 53 -22.66 9.53 -29.51
N GLU A 54 -23.08 10.55 -30.25
CA GLU A 54 -23.62 10.45 -31.61
C GLU A 54 -22.57 10.68 -32.71
N LEU A 55 -21.36 11.08 -32.33
CA LEU A 55 -20.26 11.32 -33.27
C LEU A 55 -19.66 10.01 -33.79
N THR A 56 -19.19 10.04 -35.03
CA THR A 56 -18.35 8.96 -35.56
C THR A 56 -16.94 9.03 -34.96
N LEU A 57 -16.20 7.91 -34.99
CA LEU A 57 -14.84 7.86 -34.46
C LEU A 57 -13.90 8.89 -35.12
N GLU A 58 -14.07 9.18 -36.41
CA GLU A 58 -13.26 10.19 -37.12
C GLU A 58 -13.58 11.63 -36.65
N GLU A 59 -14.85 11.92 -36.37
CA GLU A 59 -15.26 13.21 -35.81
C GLU A 59 -14.75 13.37 -34.38
N GLN A 60 -14.85 12.31 -33.56
CA GLN A 60 -14.28 12.28 -32.21
C GLN A 60 -12.77 12.52 -32.23
N ARG A 61 -12.03 11.85 -33.12
CA ARG A 61 -10.58 12.07 -33.31
C ARG A 61 -10.27 13.51 -33.71
N THR A 62 -11.05 14.07 -34.63
CA THR A 62 -10.88 15.46 -35.09
C THR A 62 -11.06 16.45 -33.93
N TYR A 63 -12.06 16.21 -33.07
CA TYR A 63 -12.27 17.04 -31.89
C TYR A 63 -11.12 16.90 -30.87
N VAL A 64 -10.69 15.68 -30.57
CA VAL A 64 -9.57 15.45 -29.65
C VAL A 64 -8.28 16.07 -30.16
N MET A 65 -8.01 16.01 -31.48
CA MET A 65 -6.86 16.67 -32.09
C MET A 65 -6.89 18.19 -31.89
N ARG A 66 -8.07 18.81 -32.02
CA ARG A 66 -8.24 20.23 -31.70
C ARG A 66 -7.98 20.52 -30.21
N LEU A 67 -8.44 19.65 -29.29
CA LEU A 67 -8.14 19.81 -27.87
C LEU A 67 -6.64 19.71 -27.59
N LEU A 68 -5.94 18.79 -28.27
CA LEU A 68 -4.49 18.67 -28.20
C LEU A 68 -3.80 19.96 -28.64
N ASP A 69 -4.17 20.52 -29.81
CA ASP A 69 -3.64 21.80 -30.29
C ASP A 69 -3.92 22.95 -29.28
N ALA A 70 -5.08 22.91 -28.63
CA ALA A 70 -5.48 23.93 -27.66
C ALA A 70 -4.75 23.81 -26.31
N LEU A 71 -4.16 22.65 -25.99
CA LEU A 71 -3.28 22.47 -24.83
C LEU A 71 -1.91 23.15 -25.00
N GLU A 72 -1.46 23.40 -26.24
CA GLU A 72 -0.17 24.04 -26.52
C GLU A 72 -0.18 25.58 -26.34
N VAL A 73 -1.35 26.15 -26.02
CA VAL A 73 -1.52 27.60 -25.86
C VAL A 73 -0.72 28.10 -24.64
N THR A 74 -0.09 29.27 -24.75
CA THR A 74 0.73 29.85 -23.66
C THR A 74 -0.07 30.35 -22.46
N ASP A 75 -1.36 30.62 -22.67
CA ASP A 75 -2.30 31.09 -21.66
C ASP A 75 -2.72 29.94 -20.73
N ARG A 76 -2.33 30.05 -19.46
CA ARG A 76 -2.58 29.04 -18.42
C ARG A 76 -4.06 28.79 -18.17
N ASP A 77 -4.89 29.84 -18.13
CA ASP A 77 -6.31 29.70 -17.85
C ASP A 77 -7.03 29.00 -19.01
N LYS A 78 -6.68 29.33 -20.25
CA LYS A 78 -7.20 28.64 -21.43
C LYS A 78 -6.79 27.17 -21.45
N ARG A 79 -5.51 26.87 -21.18
CA ARG A 79 -5.02 25.50 -21.03
C ARG A 79 -5.81 24.71 -19.99
N LEU A 80 -6.05 25.30 -18.82
CA LEU A 80 -6.79 24.63 -17.75
C LEU A 80 -8.22 24.30 -18.17
N LYS A 81 -8.91 25.21 -18.90
CA LYS A 81 -10.24 24.94 -19.44
C LYS A 81 -10.24 23.75 -20.41
N VAL A 82 -9.25 23.68 -21.30
CA VAL A 82 -9.08 22.56 -22.24
C VAL A 82 -8.79 21.25 -21.50
N ALA A 83 -7.89 21.28 -20.51
CA ALA A 83 -7.59 20.12 -19.67
C ALA A 83 -8.84 19.63 -18.92
N ARG A 84 -9.70 20.54 -18.43
CA ARG A 84 -10.99 20.20 -17.81
C ARG A 84 -11.96 19.56 -18.80
N ALA A 85 -12.01 20.02 -20.04
CA ALA A 85 -12.81 19.38 -21.09
C ALA A 85 -12.32 17.96 -21.41
N ILE A 86 -11.00 17.75 -21.44
CA ILE A 86 -10.39 16.41 -21.59
C ILE A 86 -10.72 15.53 -20.39
N LEU A 87 -10.69 16.07 -19.16
CA LEU A 87 -11.07 15.35 -17.96
C LEU A 87 -12.55 14.91 -18.01
N TYR A 88 -13.45 15.78 -18.48
CA TYR A 88 -14.86 15.40 -18.68
C TYR A 88 -15.03 14.23 -19.67
N LEU A 89 -14.27 14.24 -20.76
CA LEU A 89 -14.24 13.11 -21.70
C LEU A 89 -13.75 11.82 -21.02
N ALA A 90 -12.65 11.89 -20.27
CA ALA A 90 -12.10 10.75 -19.54
C ALA A 90 -13.06 10.24 -18.44
N GLN A 91 -13.87 11.12 -17.86
CA GLN A 91 -14.92 10.80 -16.88
C GLN A 91 -16.15 10.12 -17.51
N GLY A 92 -16.20 9.97 -18.83
CA GLY A 92 -17.25 9.21 -19.52
C GLY A 92 -18.48 10.01 -19.91
N VAL A 93 -18.37 11.34 -20.01
CA VAL A 93 -19.44 12.20 -20.56
C VAL A 93 -20.77 11.97 -19.84
N PHE A 94 -20.71 11.96 -18.51
CA PHE A 94 -21.79 11.45 -17.66
C PHE A 94 -23.15 12.13 -17.85
N ASP A 95 -23.17 13.39 -18.30
CA ASP A 95 -24.41 14.15 -18.55
C ASP A 95 -25.18 13.63 -19.79
N GLU A 96 -24.48 12.97 -20.73
CA GLU A 96 -25.08 12.37 -21.93
C GLU A 96 -25.52 10.91 -21.73
N CYS A 97 -25.25 10.31 -20.56
CA CYS A 97 -25.48 8.90 -20.27
C CYS A 97 -26.71 8.69 -19.38
N ASP A 98 -27.47 7.63 -19.63
CA ASP A 98 -28.67 7.29 -18.84
C ASP A 98 -28.34 6.36 -17.65
N THR A 99 -27.25 5.58 -17.73
CA THR A 99 -26.87 4.59 -16.73
C THR A 99 -25.39 4.65 -16.35
N GLU A 100 -25.05 4.20 -15.14
CA GLU A 100 -23.65 4.10 -14.68
C GLU A 100 -22.80 3.21 -15.61
N VAL A 101 -23.39 2.15 -16.17
CA VAL A 101 -22.71 1.25 -17.09
C VAL A 101 -22.31 1.98 -18.37
N ASP A 102 -23.17 2.87 -18.88
CA ASP A 102 -22.87 3.69 -20.06
C ASP A 102 -21.74 4.67 -19.78
N VAL A 103 -21.72 5.29 -18.59
CA VAL A 103 -20.63 6.19 -18.19
C VAL A 103 -19.29 5.45 -18.17
N LEU A 104 -19.24 4.26 -17.57
CA LEU A 104 -18.01 3.45 -17.55
C LEU A 104 -17.60 2.98 -18.95
N HIS A 105 -18.56 2.63 -19.79
CA HIS A 105 -18.31 2.27 -21.19
C HIS A 105 -17.68 3.43 -21.97
N TRP A 106 -18.29 4.61 -21.90
CA TRP A 106 -17.80 5.80 -22.60
C TRP A 106 -16.50 6.32 -22.01
N SER A 107 -16.30 6.24 -20.69
CA SER A 107 -15.03 6.56 -20.04
C SER A 107 -13.92 5.68 -20.61
N ARG A 108 -14.13 4.36 -20.71
CA ARG A 108 -13.17 3.42 -21.31
C ARG A 108 -12.89 3.74 -22.77
N HIS A 109 -13.92 3.90 -23.59
CA HIS A 109 -13.76 4.24 -25.00
C HIS A 109 -12.97 5.55 -25.19
N ASN A 110 -13.34 6.59 -24.44
CA ASN A 110 -12.70 7.90 -24.50
C ASN A 110 -11.25 7.84 -24.03
N VAL A 111 -10.93 7.11 -22.96
CA VAL A 111 -9.56 6.92 -22.48
C VAL A 111 -8.67 6.28 -23.55
N PHE A 112 -9.12 5.21 -24.20
CA PHE A 112 -8.36 4.60 -25.31
C PHE A 112 -8.23 5.57 -26.49
N LEU A 113 -9.26 6.36 -26.81
CA LEU A 113 -9.18 7.38 -27.85
C LEU A 113 -8.15 8.46 -27.51
N LEU A 114 -8.20 9.02 -26.29
CA LEU A 114 -7.28 10.06 -25.82
C LEU A 114 -5.83 9.56 -25.86
N TYR A 115 -5.58 8.34 -25.38
CA TYR A 115 -4.26 7.71 -25.46
C TYR A 115 -3.76 7.60 -26.90
N ASN A 116 -4.58 7.05 -27.80
CA ASN A 116 -4.21 6.89 -29.21
C ASN A 116 -3.97 8.23 -29.94
N MET A 117 -4.49 9.34 -29.42
CA MET A 117 -4.27 10.69 -29.94
C MET A 117 -3.06 11.40 -29.29
N GLY A 118 -2.28 10.72 -28.44
CA GLY A 118 -1.06 11.28 -27.84
C GLY A 118 -1.31 12.23 -26.65
N ILE A 119 -2.50 12.21 -26.07
CA ILE A 119 -2.86 13.09 -24.94
C ILE A 119 -1.95 12.82 -23.73
N PHE A 120 -1.57 11.56 -23.49
CA PHE A 120 -0.68 11.23 -22.37
C PHE A 120 0.67 11.97 -22.46
N THR A 121 1.28 12.01 -23.64
CA THR A 121 2.56 12.70 -23.87
C THR A 121 2.43 14.20 -23.61
N ALA A 122 1.38 14.85 -24.12
CA ALA A 122 1.13 16.27 -23.86
C ALA A 122 0.90 16.56 -22.36
N LEU A 123 0.15 15.70 -21.67
CA LEU A 123 -0.06 15.82 -20.21
C LEU A 123 1.24 15.63 -19.43
N LEU A 124 2.14 14.76 -19.88
CA LEU A 124 3.44 14.53 -19.24
C LEU A 124 4.33 15.77 -19.30
N GLU A 125 4.35 16.45 -20.45
CA GLU A 125 5.08 17.72 -20.61
C GLU A 125 4.50 18.83 -19.74
N LEU A 126 3.17 18.97 -19.72
CA LEU A 126 2.47 19.93 -18.86
C LEU A 126 2.67 19.64 -17.37
N LEU A 127 2.60 18.38 -16.96
CA LEU A 127 2.86 17.97 -15.58
C LEU A 127 4.30 18.31 -15.18
N SER A 128 5.27 18.03 -16.05
CA SER A 128 6.68 18.35 -15.80
C SER A 128 6.90 19.85 -15.65
N MET A 129 6.26 20.66 -16.50
CA MET A 129 6.28 22.12 -16.40
C MET A 129 5.73 22.60 -15.05
N GLU A 130 4.62 22.03 -14.59
CA GLU A 130 3.99 22.45 -13.33
C GLU A 130 4.77 21.95 -12.09
N ILE A 131 5.45 20.80 -12.18
CA ILE A 131 6.36 20.28 -11.14
C ILE A 131 7.54 21.23 -10.90
N ASP A 132 7.99 21.93 -11.93
CA ASP A 132 9.10 22.90 -11.87
C ASP A 132 8.63 24.36 -11.72
N ASN A 133 7.33 24.58 -11.48
CA ASN A 133 6.76 25.90 -11.25
C ASN A 133 7.14 26.49 -9.88
N ASN A 134 8.31 27.12 -9.83
CA ASN A 134 8.86 27.75 -8.62
C ASN A 134 7.98 28.87 -8.05
N GLN A 135 7.12 29.51 -8.86
CA GLN A 135 6.23 30.58 -8.41
C GLN A 135 5.07 30.01 -7.58
N ALA A 136 4.48 28.89 -8.00
CA ALA A 136 3.46 28.17 -7.24
C ALA A 136 4.03 27.68 -5.91
N CYS A 137 5.23 27.10 -5.91
CA CYS A 137 5.95 26.72 -4.69
C CYS A 137 6.14 27.92 -3.73
N SER A 138 6.71 29.01 -4.23
CA SER A 138 6.98 30.21 -3.41
C SER A 138 5.71 30.80 -2.80
N SER A 139 4.60 30.72 -3.52
CA SER A 139 3.30 31.19 -3.05
C SER A 139 2.72 30.28 -1.98
N ALA A 140 2.78 28.95 -2.19
CA ALA A 140 2.27 27.95 -1.26
C ALA A 140 3.01 27.96 0.09
N VAL A 141 4.34 28.10 0.08
CA VAL A 141 5.15 28.14 1.32
C VAL A 141 4.82 29.36 2.19
N ARG A 142 4.36 30.46 1.60
CA ARG A 142 4.00 31.69 2.32
C ARG A 142 2.57 31.68 2.86
N LYS A 143 1.71 30.79 2.38
CA LYS A 143 0.31 30.73 2.80
C LYS A 143 0.20 30.02 4.17
N PRO A 144 -0.60 30.55 5.11
CA PRO A 144 -0.82 29.90 6.41
C PRO A 144 -1.51 28.54 6.27
N ALA A 145 -2.37 28.40 5.27
CA ALA A 145 -3.05 27.17 4.91
C ALA A 145 -3.09 27.04 3.39
N ILE A 146 -2.78 25.84 2.90
CA ILE A 146 -2.85 25.46 1.49
C ILE A 146 -4.18 24.76 1.27
N SER A 147 -4.86 25.08 0.17
CA SER A 147 -6.15 24.49 -0.18
C SER A 147 -6.16 23.90 -1.60
N LEU A 148 -7.29 23.29 -1.97
CA LEU A 148 -7.54 22.72 -3.31
C LEU A 148 -7.27 23.70 -4.46
N ALA A 149 -7.52 24.99 -4.24
CA ALA A 149 -7.33 26.06 -5.23
C ALA A 149 -5.86 26.25 -5.63
N ASP A 150 -4.91 25.87 -4.75
CA ASP A 150 -3.47 26.04 -4.98
C ASP A 150 -2.88 24.99 -5.93
N SER A 151 -3.65 23.94 -6.24
CA SER A 151 -3.17 22.76 -6.98
C SER A 151 -4.11 22.33 -8.11
N THR A 152 -5.07 23.17 -8.48
CA THR A 152 -6.14 22.83 -9.43
C THR A 152 -5.62 22.24 -10.74
N GLU A 153 -4.60 22.83 -11.35
CA GLU A 153 -4.04 22.33 -12.60
C GLU A 153 -3.36 20.97 -12.43
N LEU A 154 -2.53 20.80 -11.39
CA LEU A 154 -1.95 19.50 -11.04
C LEU A 154 -3.04 18.45 -10.79
N ARG A 155 -4.11 18.79 -10.06
CA ARG A 155 -5.21 17.87 -9.76
C ARG A 155 -5.93 17.43 -11.03
N VAL A 156 -6.21 18.35 -11.96
CA VAL A 156 -6.82 18.01 -13.26
C VAL A 156 -5.90 17.10 -14.07
N LEU A 157 -4.63 17.47 -14.25
CA LEU A 157 -3.65 16.68 -15.01
C LEU A 157 -3.48 15.27 -14.41
N LEU A 158 -3.23 15.16 -13.11
CA LEU A 158 -3.05 13.89 -12.41
C LEU A 158 -4.31 13.03 -12.45
N SER A 159 -5.51 13.63 -12.42
CA SER A 159 -6.78 12.90 -12.54
C SER A 159 -6.93 12.29 -13.92
N ILE A 160 -6.63 13.04 -14.99
CA ILE A 160 -6.67 12.50 -16.35
C ILE A 160 -5.65 11.36 -16.49
N MET A 161 -4.41 11.57 -16.04
CA MET A 161 -3.36 10.55 -16.12
C MET A 161 -3.70 9.30 -15.30
N TYR A 162 -4.33 9.45 -14.13
CA TYR A 162 -4.84 8.32 -13.36
C TYR A 162 -5.92 7.56 -14.12
N LEU A 163 -6.92 8.25 -14.68
CA LEU A 163 -7.97 7.60 -15.47
C LEU A 163 -7.40 6.87 -16.69
N LEU A 164 -6.39 7.45 -17.36
CA LEU A 164 -5.68 6.80 -18.46
C LEU A 164 -5.00 5.51 -17.99
N VAL A 165 -4.16 5.59 -16.95
CA VAL A 165 -3.40 4.44 -16.43
C VAL A 165 -4.33 3.37 -15.90
N GLU A 166 -5.28 3.70 -15.04
CA GLU A 166 -6.15 2.72 -14.39
C GLU A 166 -7.06 2.02 -15.40
N THR A 167 -7.69 2.77 -16.30
CA THR A 167 -8.62 2.21 -17.27
C THR A 167 -7.91 1.35 -18.32
N ILE A 168 -6.76 1.81 -18.83
CA ILE A 168 -5.98 1.03 -19.81
C ILE A 168 -5.31 -0.16 -19.13
N ARG A 169 -5.00 -0.12 -17.83
CA ARG A 169 -4.42 -1.25 -17.07
C ARG A 169 -5.39 -2.41 -16.88
N VAL A 170 -6.69 -2.14 -16.70
CA VAL A 170 -7.71 -3.19 -16.46
C VAL A 170 -8.04 -3.94 -17.76
N GLN A 171 -7.75 -5.24 -17.80
CA GLN A 171 -8.02 -6.11 -18.96
C GLN A 171 -9.46 -6.62 -18.91
N MET A 172 -10.17 -6.54 -20.03
CA MET A 172 -11.53 -7.08 -20.16
C MET A 172 -11.59 -8.16 -21.24
N GLU A 173 -12.47 -9.14 -21.07
CA GLU A 173 -12.58 -10.30 -22.00
C GLU A 173 -12.98 -9.87 -23.42
N ASP A 174 -13.80 -8.82 -23.52
CA ASP A 174 -14.33 -8.22 -24.75
C ASP A 174 -13.41 -7.16 -25.37
N ASP A 175 -12.21 -6.97 -24.82
CA ASP A 175 -11.24 -6.00 -25.36
C ASP A 175 -10.88 -6.31 -26.81
N ARG A 176 -11.08 -5.31 -27.67
CA ARG A 176 -10.72 -5.33 -29.10
C ARG A 176 -9.21 -5.53 -29.27
N PRO A 177 -8.75 -6.14 -30.38
CA PRO A 177 -7.32 -6.35 -30.60
C PRO A 177 -6.53 -5.04 -30.60
N GLU A 178 -7.11 -3.93 -31.07
CA GLU A 178 -6.49 -2.61 -31.03
C GLU A 178 -6.26 -2.13 -29.59
N TRP A 179 -7.21 -2.38 -28.69
CA TRP A 179 -7.10 -2.00 -27.27
C TRP A 179 -6.07 -2.85 -26.52
N ARG A 180 -5.98 -4.15 -26.86
CA ARG A 180 -4.91 -5.02 -26.33
C ARG A 180 -3.54 -4.54 -26.78
N ALA A 181 -3.40 -4.17 -28.07
CA ALA A 181 -2.15 -3.62 -28.59
C ALA A 181 -1.81 -2.26 -27.94
N ALA A 182 -2.78 -1.35 -27.80
CA ALA A 182 -2.58 -0.07 -27.14
C ALA A 182 -2.18 -0.22 -25.67
N ARG A 183 -2.76 -1.18 -24.94
CA ARG A 183 -2.39 -1.52 -23.57
C ARG A 183 -0.94 -1.95 -23.44
N GLU A 184 -0.50 -2.88 -24.29
CA GLU A 184 0.90 -3.34 -24.26
C GLU A 184 1.87 -2.22 -24.67
N ALA A 185 1.49 -1.41 -25.67
CA ALA A 185 2.26 -0.23 -26.05
C ALA A 185 2.39 0.75 -24.86
N PHE A 186 1.28 1.05 -24.18
CA PHE A 186 1.28 1.98 -23.05
C PHE A 186 2.04 1.42 -21.84
N LYS A 187 1.92 0.12 -21.56
CA LYS A 187 2.69 -0.55 -20.51
C LYS A 187 4.20 -0.41 -20.75
N ASN A 188 4.64 -0.64 -21.99
CA ASN A 188 6.04 -0.48 -22.39
C ASN A 188 6.48 0.99 -22.33
N GLU A 189 5.63 1.91 -22.81
CA GLU A 189 5.84 3.35 -22.74
C GLU A 189 6.13 3.78 -21.29
N LEU A 190 5.24 3.48 -20.34
CA LEU A 190 5.38 3.84 -18.93
C LEU A 190 6.62 3.23 -18.24
N GLY A 191 7.01 2.02 -18.62
CA GLY A 191 8.18 1.33 -18.08
C GLY A 191 9.51 1.76 -18.71
N SER A 192 9.47 2.39 -19.87
CA SER A 192 10.64 2.88 -20.59
C SER A 192 11.02 4.31 -20.19
N PRO A 193 12.26 4.76 -20.46
CA PRO A 193 12.65 6.16 -20.34
C PRO A 193 11.80 7.06 -21.24
N LEU A 194 10.93 7.90 -20.65
CA LEU A 194 10.00 8.76 -21.40
C LEU A 194 10.49 10.20 -21.50
N TYR A 195 10.35 10.94 -20.41
CA TYR A 195 10.69 12.35 -20.31
C TYR A 195 11.93 12.49 -19.41
N ASN A 196 12.91 13.29 -19.85
CA ASN A 196 14.23 13.43 -19.21
C ASN A 196 15.06 12.13 -19.07
N GLY A 197 14.72 11.07 -19.82
CA GLY A 197 15.44 9.80 -19.78
C GLY A 197 15.10 8.92 -18.57
N GLU A 198 13.97 9.16 -17.91
CA GLU A 198 13.53 8.43 -16.73
C GLU A 198 12.15 7.78 -16.93
N PRO A 199 11.86 6.62 -16.30
CA PRO A 199 10.52 6.04 -16.29
C PRO A 199 9.50 6.94 -15.58
N PHE A 200 8.22 6.87 -15.98
CA PHE A 200 7.17 7.74 -15.42
C PHE A 200 7.03 7.62 -13.88
N ALA A 201 7.19 6.42 -13.33
CA ALA A 201 7.17 6.20 -11.89
C ALA A 201 8.23 7.03 -11.14
N LEU A 202 9.40 7.27 -11.75
CA LEU A 202 10.48 8.04 -11.13
C LEU A 202 10.16 9.53 -11.04
N LEU A 203 9.43 10.08 -12.03
CA LEU A 203 8.89 11.44 -11.97
C LEU A 203 7.94 11.60 -10.77
N LEU A 204 7.03 10.64 -10.56
CA LEU A 204 6.09 10.65 -9.44
C LEU A 204 6.79 10.48 -8.09
N PHE A 205 7.80 9.61 -8.00
CA PHE A 205 8.67 9.52 -6.82
C PHE A 205 9.37 10.85 -6.52
N THR A 206 9.78 11.58 -7.56
CA THR A 206 10.38 12.92 -7.41
C THR A 206 9.37 13.96 -6.90
N MET A 207 8.09 13.87 -7.29
CA MET A 207 7.04 14.69 -6.68
C MET A 207 6.89 14.41 -5.19
N VAL A 208 6.92 13.12 -4.80
CA VAL A 208 6.83 12.67 -3.40
C VAL A 208 7.98 13.26 -2.56
N THR A 209 9.22 13.21 -3.07
CA THR A 209 10.38 13.76 -2.34
C THR A 209 10.38 15.28 -2.29
N LYS A 210 10.00 15.97 -3.38
CA LYS A 210 9.86 17.44 -3.40
C LYS A 210 8.85 17.92 -2.35
N PHE A 211 7.69 17.26 -2.25
CA PHE A 211 6.68 17.57 -1.23
C PHE A 211 7.19 17.30 0.20
N CYS A 212 7.80 16.13 0.45
CA CYS A 212 8.31 15.78 1.77
C CYS A 212 9.50 16.64 2.25
N SER A 213 10.14 17.35 1.31
CA SER A 213 11.19 18.32 1.57
C SER A 213 10.65 19.75 1.74
N MET A 214 9.33 19.93 1.73
CA MET A 214 8.64 21.24 1.76
C MET A 214 8.96 22.16 0.58
N ASN A 215 9.50 21.60 -0.51
CA ASN A 215 9.83 22.34 -1.74
C ASN A 215 8.63 22.44 -2.70
N ALA A 216 7.52 21.79 -2.40
CA ALA A 216 6.28 21.90 -3.16
C ALA A 216 5.09 21.46 -2.30
N PRO A 217 4.73 22.19 -1.23
CA PRO A 217 3.73 21.74 -0.26
C PRO A 217 2.29 21.75 -0.80
N HIS A 218 2.07 22.25 -2.02
CA HIS A 218 0.78 22.29 -2.71
C HIS A 218 0.50 21.05 -3.56
N PHE A 219 1.45 20.12 -3.71
CA PHE A 219 1.21 18.93 -4.52
C PHE A 219 0.06 18.08 -3.94
N PRO A 220 -0.91 17.65 -4.76
CA PRO A 220 -2.05 16.85 -4.31
C PRO A 220 -1.62 15.41 -4.08
N MET A 221 -1.05 15.15 -2.90
CA MET A 221 -0.27 13.94 -2.64
C MET A 221 -1.11 12.66 -2.74
N LYS A 222 -2.42 12.71 -2.43
CA LYS A 222 -3.31 11.57 -2.65
C LYS A 222 -3.29 11.10 -4.11
N LYS A 223 -3.49 12.03 -5.05
CA LYS A 223 -3.51 11.73 -6.50
C LYS A 223 -2.15 11.28 -7.01
N VAL A 224 -1.06 11.87 -6.51
CA VAL A 224 0.32 11.46 -6.85
C VAL A 224 0.57 10.02 -6.39
N LEU A 225 0.23 9.67 -5.15
CA LEU A 225 0.43 8.33 -4.59
C LEU A 225 -0.43 7.28 -5.29
N LEU A 226 -1.70 7.59 -5.56
CA LEU A 226 -2.60 6.71 -6.30
C LEU A 226 -2.06 6.43 -7.71
N LEU A 227 -1.67 7.47 -8.44
CA LEU A 227 -1.09 7.34 -9.77
C LEU A 227 0.23 6.56 -9.75
N LEU A 228 1.09 6.81 -8.76
CA LEU A 228 2.35 6.09 -8.57
C LEU A 228 2.09 4.60 -8.34
N TRP A 229 1.17 4.28 -7.45
CA TRP A 229 0.78 2.90 -7.18
C TRP A 229 0.28 2.19 -8.43
N LYS A 230 -0.68 2.79 -9.16
CA LYS A 230 -1.22 2.17 -10.38
C LYS A 230 -0.18 2.06 -11.49
N THR A 231 0.74 3.02 -11.61
CA THR A 231 1.84 2.98 -12.57
C THR A 231 2.78 1.80 -12.27
N ILE A 232 3.22 1.66 -11.01
CA ILE A 232 4.07 0.53 -10.58
C ILE A 232 3.36 -0.79 -10.83
N LEU A 233 2.09 -0.88 -10.44
CA LEU A 233 1.30 -2.09 -10.60
C LEU A 233 1.10 -2.47 -12.07
N PHE A 234 0.87 -1.49 -12.95
CA PHE A 234 0.71 -1.74 -14.39
C PHE A 234 2.01 -2.19 -15.06
N THR A 235 3.13 -1.56 -14.70
CA THR A 235 4.44 -1.80 -15.33
C THR A 235 5.15 -3.04 -14.78
N LEU A 236 5.11 -3.26 -13.47
CA LEU A 236 5.85 -4.34 -12.79
C LEU A 236 5.00 -5.58 -12.49
N GLY A 237 3.67 -5.46 -12.57
CA GLY A 237 2.73 -6.54 -12.27
C GLY A 237 2.33 -6.60 -10.79
N GLY A 238 1.25 -7.35 -10.54
CA GLY A 238 0.70 -7.56 -9.20
C GLY A 238 1.36 -8.68 -8.40
N PHE A 239 0.80 -8.94 -7.22
CA PHE A 239 1.24 -10.00 -6.33
C PHE A 239 1.19 -11.39 -6.97
N GLU A 240 0.15 -11.69 -7.75
CA GLU A 240 -0.02 -12.99 -8.42
C GLU A 240 1.03 -13.18 -9.52
N GLU A 241 1.21 -12.18 -10.39
CA GLU A 241 2.27 -12.17 -11.42
C GLU A 241 3.67 -12.34 -10.80
N LEU A 242 3.93 -11.63 -9.70
CA LEU A 242 5.20 -11.74 -8.96
C LEU A 242 5.43 -13.17 -8.44
N GLN A 243 4.39 -13.82 -7.92
CA GLN A 243 4.50 -15.19 -7.42
C GLN A 243 4.77 -16.17 -8.56
N GLU A 244 4.10 -16.01 -9.71
CA GLU A 244 4.37 -16.81 -10.90
C GLU A 244 5.80 -16.60 -11.43
N MET A 245 6.27 -15.35 -11.48
CA MET A 245 7.64 -15.02 -11.87
C MET A 245 8.66 -15.67 -10.94
N LYS A 246 8.45 -15.64 -9.62
CA LYS A 246 9.31 -16.34 -8.65
C LYS A 246 9.34 -17.84 -8.88
N VAL A 247 8.19 -18.47 -9.07
CA VAL A 247 8.09 -19.91 -9.34
C VAL A 247 8.82 -20.27 -10.64
N ARG A 248 8.61 -19.48 -11.71
CA ARG A 248 9.27 -19.67 -13.01
C ARG A 248 10.79 -19.50 -12.90
N GLY A 249 11.26 -18.46 -12.21
CA GLY A 249 12.67 -18.21 -11.94
C GLY A 249 13.34 -19.37 -11.19
N ARG A 250 12.69 -19.89 -10.14
CA ARG A 250 13.19 -21.06 -9.39
C ARG A 250 13.27 -22.32 -10.24
N LYS A 251 12.28 -22.58 -11.09
CA LYS A 251 12.31 -23.71 -12.04
C LYS A 251 13.48 -23.59 -13.01
N ARG A 252 13.73 -22.39 -13.58
CA ARG A 252 14.88 -22.12 -14.46
C ARG A 252 16.21 -22.40 -13.77
N LEU A 253 16.32 -22.06 -12.48
CA LEU A 253 17.52 -22.26 -11.67
C LEU A 253 17.59 -23.64 -10.99
N ASN A 254 16.68 -24.57 -11.30
CA ASN A 254 16.57 -25.89 -10.65
C ASN A 254 16.48 -25.84 -9.11
N LEU A 255 15.90 -24.78 -8.57
CA LEU A 255 15.68 -24.62 -7.14
C LEU A 255 14.39 -25.34 -6.71
N PRO A 256 14.32 -25.85 -5.45
CA PRO A 256 13.08 -26.42 -4.91
C PRO A 256 11.90 -25.46 -5.02
N PRO A 257 10.64 -25.92 -5.06
CA PRO A 257 9.49 -25.01 -5.05
C PRO A 257 9.48 -24.13 -3.80
N LEU A 258 8.80 -22.98 -3.89
CA LEU A 258 8.60 -22.14 -2.70
C LEU A 258 7.84 -22.95 -1.64
N PRO A 259 8.30 -22.95 -0.38
CA PRO A 259 7.64 -23.70 0.68
C PRO A 259 6.24 -23.16 0.97
N GLU A 260 6.05 -21.85 0.83
CA GLU A 260 4.83 -21.14 1.18
C GLU A 260 4.54 -20.03 0.17
N ASP A 261 3.26 -19.74 -0.02
CA ASP A 261 2.77 -18.58 -0.75
C ASP A 261 2.35 -17.51 0.27
N SER A 262 3.18 -16.49 0.43
CA SER A 262 2.96 -15.43 1.42
C SER A 262 1.63 -14.70 1.23
N ILE A 263 1.14 -14.60 -0.01
CA ILE A 263 -0.12 -13.90 -0.32
C ILE A 263 -1.30 -14.73 0.19
N LYS A 264 -1.29 -16.03 -0.08
CA LYS A 264 -2.31 -16.96 0.44
C LYS A 264 -2.29 -17.04 1.96
N VAL A 265 -1.10 -17.00 2.55
CA VAL A 265 -0.93 -16.98 4.01
C VAL A 265 -1.58 -15.72 4.60
N VAL A 266 -1.26 -14.53 4.07
CA VAL A 266 -1.83 -13.25 4.54
C VAL A 266 -3.34 -13.20 4.34
N ARG A 267 -3.86 -13.65 3.20
CA ARG A 267 -5.31 -13.77 2.93
C ARG A 267 -6.04 -14.63 3.96
N ALA A 268 -5.38 -15.64 4.51
CA ALA A 268 -5.94 -16.52 5.53
C ALA A 268 -5.74 -16.01 6.97
N MET A 269 -4.97 -14.93 7.17
CA MET A 269 -4.76 -14.36 8.50
C MET A 269 -6.02 -13.63 8.97
N ARG A 270 -6.35 -13.80 10.25
CA ARG A 270 -7.41 -13.02 10.87
C ARG A 270 -6.95 -11.56 10.96
N ALA A 271 -7.80 -10.63 10.53
CA ALA A 271 -7.57 -9.21 10.74
C ALA A 271 -7.25 -8.95 12.22
N ALA A 272 -6.13 -8.29 12.48
CA ALA A 272 -5.79 -7.87 13.83
C ALA A 272 -6.87 -6.87 14.28
N SER A 273 -7.55 -7.16 15.38
CA SER A 273 -8.42 -6.16 16.00
C SER A 273 -7.55 -4.96 16.38
N PRO A 274 -7.95 -3.72 16.08
CA PRO A 274 -7.23 -2.54 16.55
C PRO A 274 -6.98 -2.67 18.05
N PRO A 275 -5.83 -2.23 18.58
CA PRO A 275 -5.65 -2.13 20.03
C PRO A 275 -6.82 -1.34 20.61
N ALA A 276 -7.35 -1.82 21.74
CA ALA A 276 -8.55 -1.26 22.38
C ALA A 276 -8.43 0.27 22.43
N SER A 277 -9.47 0.96 21.97
CA SER A 277 -9.49 2.41 21.95
C SER A 277 -9.28 2.96 23.37
N ALA A 278 -8.70 4.16 23.50
CA ALA A 278 -8.50 4.77 24.81
C ALA A 278 -9.83 4.87 25.61
N MET A 279 -10.97 5.02 24.91
CA MET A 279 -12.30 4.97 25.52
C MET A 279 -12.65 3.58 26.07
N GLU A 280 -12.42 2.50 25.33
CA GLU A 280 -12.66 1.13 25.82
C GLU A 280 -11.76 0.78 27.01
N LEU A 281 -10.52 1.27 27.03
CA LEU A 281 -9.62 1.10 28.17
C LEU A 281 -10.12 1.85 29.42
N ILE A 282 -10.62 3.08 29.24
CA ILE A 282 -11.23 3.87 30.33
C ILE A 282 -12.51 3.20 30.83
N GLU A 283 -13.33 2.68 29.93
CA GLU A 283 -14.59 2.00 30.26
C GLU A 283 -14.34 0.67 30.99
N GLN A 284 -13.33 -0.11 30.56
CA GLN A 284 -12.87 -1.29 31.30
C GLN A 284 -12.32 -0.92 32.69
N GLN A 285 -11.61 0.20 32.82
CA GLN A 285 -11.09 0.66 34.11
C GLN A 285 -12.23 1.16 35.04
N GLN A 286 -13.27 1.79 34.48
CA GLN A 286 -14.47 2.18 35.24
C GLN A 286 -15.35 0.98 35.62
N GLN A 287 -15.47 -0.03 34.76
CA GLN A 287 -16.16 -1.28 35.06
C GLN A 287 -15.40 -2.11 36.12
N GLN A 288 -14.07 -2.12 36.10
CA GLN A 288 -13.27 -2.73 37.17
C GLN A 288 -13.43 -2.01 38.52
N LYS A 289 -13.63 -0.68 38.52
CA LYS A 289 -13.95 0.08 39.74
C LYS A 289 -15.38 -0.15 40.25
N ARG A 290 -16.32 -0.53 39.38
CA ARG A 290 -17.72 -0.83 39.75
C ARG A 290 -17.99 -2.30 40.09
N GLY A 291 -17.09 -3.22 39.75
CA GLY A 291 -17.27 -4.67 39.92
C GLY A 291 -16.44 -5.32 41.03
N ARG A 292 -16.11 -4.62 42.12
CA ARG A 292 -15.35 -5.21 43.23
C ARG A 292 -16.25 -5.98 44.19
N ARG A 293 -16.78 -7.14 43.74
CA ARG A 293 -17.22 -8.21 44.65
C ARG A 293 -17.02 -9.57 43.97
N SER A 294 -16.13 -10.35 44.59
CA SER A 294 -15.78 -11.75 44.28
C SER A 294 -14.84 -11.99 43.09
N ARG A 295 -13.54 -12.07 43.38
CA ARG A 295 -12.56 -12.80 42.55
C ARG A 295 -11.93 -13.90 43.40
N ARG A 296 -12.16 -15.16 43.02
CA ARG A 296 -11.23 -16.27 43.29
C ARG A 296 -9.92 -15.98 42.53
N PRO A 297 -8.73 -16.30 43.06
CA PRO A 297 -7.50 -16.12 42.33
C PRO A 297 -7.35 -17.26 41.32
N LEU A 298 -7.62 -16.97 40.04
CA LEU A 298 -7.19 -17.82 38.94
C LEU A 298 -5.81 -17.33 38.51
N VAL A 299 -4.81 -18.19 38.68
CA VAL A 299 -3.44 -18.05 38.19
C VAL A 299 -3.48 -17.67 36.71
N LYS A 300 -3.13 -16.43 36.38
CA LYS A 300 -2.78 -16.04 35.03
C LYS A 300 -1.29 -16.24 34.87
N GLN A 301 -0.92 -17.14 33.96
CA GLN A 301 0.39 -17.16 33.34
C GLN A 301 0.57 -15.83 32.59
N ASP A 302 1.36 -14.92 33.15
CA ASP A 302 1.99 -13.86 32.38
C ASP A 302 3.10 -14.50 31.55
N SER A 303 2.95 -14.42 30.23
CA SER A 303 3.98 -14.77 29.26
C SER A 303 3.94 -13.73 28.16
N LEU A 304 4.49 -12.55 28.44
CA LEU A 304 5.21 -11.69 27.50
C LEU A 304 5.61 -10.39 28.22
N ASP A 305 6.71 -10.41 28.98
CA ASP A 305 7.36 -9.18 29.49
C ASP A 305 8.80 -9.49 29.98
N THR A 306 9.57 -10.28 29.20
CA THR A 306 10.96 -10.64 29.57
C THR A 306 12.04 -9.98 28.70
N TYR A 307 11.71 -8.93 27.96
CA TYR A 307 12.72 -8.08 27.32
C TYR A 307 12.50 -6.63 27.72
N ASN A 308 12.78 -6.35 29.00
CA ASN A 308 13.15 -5.00 29.40
C ASN A 308 14.61 -5.01 29.87
N GLU A 309 15.37 -4.16 29.22
CA GLU A 309 16.80 -3.93 29.28
C GLU A 309 17.39 -3.98 30.70
N ARG A 310 18.32 -4.92 30.95
CA ARG A 310 19.34 -4.74 31.99
C ARG A 310 20.44 -3.86 31.42
N ASP A 311 20.38 -2.59 31.78
CA ASP A 311 21.48 -1.62 31.67
C ASP A 311 22.72 -2.14 32.44
N PRO A 312 23.87 -2.39 31.77
CA PRO A 312 25.08 -2.94 32.40
C PRO A 312 25.78 -2.05 33.43
N PHE A 313 25.25 -0.85 33.75
CA PHE A 313 25.95 0.14 34.60
C PHE A 313 25.34 0.40 35.99
N LYS A 314 24.44 -0.44 36.51
CA LYS A 314 23.94 -0.30 37.90
C LYS A 314 24.53 -1.36 38.83
N ASN A 315 25.31 -0.88 39.80
CA ASN A 315 25.89 -1.65 40.90
C ASN A 315 24.81 -2.24 41.82
N ASP A 316 25.08 -3.48 42.24
CA ASP A 316 24.40 -4.28 43.26
C ASP A 316 24.48 -3.63 44.65
N ASP A 317 23.37 -3.65 45.39
CA ASP A 317 23.37 -3.60 46.85
C ASP A 317 22.18 -4.40 47.41
N ALA A 318 22.50 -5.63 47.82
CA ALA A 318 22.15 -6.34 49.06
C ALA A 318 20.69 -6.36 49.64
N ARG A 319 20.22 -7.61 49.86
CA ARG A 319 19.55 -8.16 51.08
C ARG A 319 18.09 -7.72 51.36
N ASP A 320 17.17 -8.50 51.93
CA ASP A 320 17.15 -9.75 52.71
C ASP A 320 15.80 -10.49 52.52
N GLU A 321 15.80 -11.76 52.91
CA GLU A 321 14.71 -12.75 52.97
C GLU A 321 13.66 -12.46 54.07
N GLU A 322 12.43 -13.01 53.97
CA GLU A 322 11.75 -13.75 55.06
C GLU A 322 10.37 -14.35 54.64
N GLU A 323 10.32 -15.70 54.75
CA GLU A 323 9.27 -16.69 55.12
C GLU A 323 8.13 -16.19 56.07
N ASP A 324 6.90 -16.72 56.26
CA ASP A 324 6.06 -17.86 55.79
C ASP A 324 4.59 -17.65 56.38
N PRO A 325 3.64 -18.62 56.59
CA PRO A 325 2.21 -18.49 56.23
C PRO A 325 1.18 -18.82 57.38
N GLU A 326 -0.05 -19.25 57.03
CA GLU A 326 -1.17 -19.82 57.85
C GLU A 326 -2.18 -18.79 58.47
N ASP A 327 -3.49 -19.00 58.69
CA ASP A 327 -4.42 -20.14 58.55
C ASP A 327 -5.92 -19.71 58.74
N THR A 328 -6.84 -20.64 58.43
CA THR A 328 -8.19 -20.90 59.03
C THR A 328 -9.44 -19.98 58.86
N ASP A 329 -10.42 -20.57 58.17
CA ASP A 329 -11.80 -20.95 58.61
C ASP A 329 -12.71 -19.97 59.39
N SER A 330 -13.93 -19.76 58.85
CA SER A 330 -15.20 -19.73 59.61
C SER A 330 -16.41 -19.55 58.67
N GLY A 331 -17.43 -20.38 58.85
CA GLY A 331 -18.66 -20.41 58.07
C GLY A 331 -19.83 -19.59 58.63
N ILE A 332 -21.00 -19.93 58.07
CA ILE A 332 -22.38 -19.84 58.62
C ILE A 332 -23.25 -18.64 58.20
N GLU A 333 -24.34 -19.01 57.49
CA GLU A 333 -25.74 -18.51 57.46
C GLU A 333 -26.03 -17.00 57.27
N GLY A 334 -27.04 -16.57 56.52
CA GLY A 334 -28.20 -17.24 55.93
C GLY A 334 -29.12 -16.23 55.21
N GLU A 335 -30.29 -16.74 54.85
CA GLU A 335 -31.54 -16.07 54.42
C GLU A 335 -31.71 -15.58 52.95
N VAL A 336 -32.55 -16.37 52.27
CA VAL A 336 -33.55 -16.04 51.23
C VAL A 336 -34.46 -14.88 51.67
N ASP A 337 -35.00 -14.03 50.79
CA ASP A 337 -36.23 -14.27 50.00
C ASP A 337 -36.46 -13.10 48.97
N PRO A 338 -37.57 -13.00 48.20
CA PRO A 338 -37.62 -13.24 46.76
C PRO A 338 -38.20 -12.01 46.00
N LEU A 339 -38.36 -12.11 44.68
CA LEU A 339 -39.52 -11.62 43.89
C LEU A 339 -39.15 -11.48 42.40
N ASP A 340 -39.67 -12.44 41.63
CA ASP A 340 -40.18 -12.39 40.27
C ASP A 340 -39.85 -11.20 39.34
N ARG A 341 -39.39 -11.56 38.12
CA ARG A 341 -40.22 -11.37 36.93
C ARG A 341 -39.70 -12.15 35.71
N ASP A 342 -40.55 -13.09 35.28
CA ASP A 342 -40.76 -13.67 33.95
C ASP A 342 -39.85 -13.17 32.81
N VAL A 343 -39.00 -14.07 32.31
CA VAL A 343 -38.47 -13.98 30.94
C VAL A 343 -38.95 -15.18 30.16
N ILE A 344 -39.85 -14.89 29.23
CA ILE A 344 -40.41 -15.75 28.19
C ILE A 344 -39.28 -16.53 27.49
N ILE A 345 -39.36 -17.86 27.57
CA ILE A 345 -38.48 -18.78 26.84
C ILE A 345 -38.79 -18.64 25.34
N GLN A 346 -37.96 -17.95 24.58
CA GLN A 346 -37.94 -18.07 23.11
C GLN A 346 -37.08 -19.28 22.72
N PRO A 347 -37.52 -20.13 21.77
CA PRO A 347 -36.73 -21.24 21.28
C PRO A 347 -35.54 -20.75 20.44
N PRO A 348 -34.41 -21.48 20.41
CA PRO A 348 -33.22 -21.06 19.68
C PRO A 348 -33.47 -21.06 18.15
N PRO A 349 -32.84 -20.13 17.40
CA PRO A 349 -32.98 -20.08 15.94
C PRO A 349 -32.30 -21.28 15.27
N PRO A 350 -32.77 -21.68 14.07
CA PRO A 350 -32.24 -22.83 13.35
C PRO A 350 -30.79 -22.61 12.89
N PRO A 351 -29.99 -23.68 12.73
CA PRO A 351 -28.60 -23.56 12.32
C PRO A 351 -28.50 -23.01 10.88
N PRO A 352 -27.48 -22.16 10.60
CA PRO A 352 -27.29 -21.59 9.27
C PRO A 352 -26.96 -22.66 8.23
N PRO A 353 -27.32 -22.45 6.96
CA PRO A 353 -27.06 -23.40 5.88
C PRO A 353 -25.55 -23.66 5.72
N LEU A 354 -25.22 -24.94 5.48
CA LEU A 354 -23.87 -25.43 5.23
C LEU A 354 -23.25 -24.67 4.06
N ARG A 355 -22.24 -23.84 4.34
CA ARG A 355 -21.39 -23.23 3.31
C ARG A 355 -20.63 -24.34 2.56
N PRO A 356 -20.37 -24.20 1.25
CA PRO A 356 -19.49 -25.12 0.53
C PRO A 356 -18.11 -25.15 1.19
N PRO A 357 -17.37 -26.27 1.11
CA PRO A 357 -16.12 -26.42 1.81
C PRO A 357 -15.10 -25.44 1.23
N THR A 358 -14.84 -24.36 1.95
CA THR A 358 -13.61 -23.59 1.79
C THR A 358 -12.46 -24.58 1.96
N GLU A 359 -11.54 -24.65 0.99
CA GLU A 359 -10.28 -25.37 1.15
C GLU A 359 -9.61 -24.85 2.43
N ARG A 360 -9.78 -25.61 3.52
CA ARG A 360 -9.12 -25.30 4.78
C ARG A 360 -7.66 -25.62 4.55
N VAL A 361 -6.88 -24.59 4.27
CA VAL A 361 -5.42 -24.66 4.29
C VAL A 361 -5.04 -25.04 5.72
N ASN A 362 -4.73 -26.33 5.93
CA ASN A 362 -4.30 -26.83 7.22
C ASN A 362 -2.89 -26.32 7.49
N PHE A 363 -2.77 -25.24 8.24
CA PHE A 363 -1.49 -24.82 8.78
C PHE A 363 -1.09 -25.75 9.94
N PRO A 364 0.15 -26.25 9.98
CA PRO A 364 0.64 -26.99 11.14
C PRO A 364 0.57 -26.12 12.40
N LYS A 365 0.50 -26.72 13.60
CA LYS A 365 0.54 -26.00 14.88
C LYS A 365 1.86 -25.19 14.95
N GLY A 366 1.79 -23.89 14.70
CA GLY A 366 2.95 -23.00 14.61
C GLY A 366 2.59 -21.65 13.99
N LEU A 367 3.57 -20.76 13.84
CA LEU A 367 3.40 -19.56 13.05
C LEU A 367 3.03 -19.96 11.61
N PRO A 368 2.14 -19.22 10.92
CA PRO A 368 1.73 -19.56 9.56
C PRO A 368 2.81 -19.24 8.52
N TRP A 369 3.99 -18.78 8.96
CA TRP A 369 5.17 -18.59 8.15
C TRP A 369 6.36 -19.38 8.71
N ALA A 370 7.20 -19.89 7.82
CA ALA A 370 8.52 -20.38 8.19
C ALA A 370 9.36 -19.23 8.80
N PRO A 371 9.96 -19.40 10.00
CA PRO A 371 10.88 -18.40 10.57
C PRO A 371 12.02 -18.09 9.59
N LYS A 372 12.62 -16.90 9.62
CA LYS A 372 13.83 -16.61 8.83
C LYS A 372 15.03 -16.53 9.76
N VAL A 373 16.01 -17.39 9.54
CA VAL A 373 17.24 -17.46 10.35
C VAL A 373 18.39 -16.91 9.54
N ARG A 374 19.08 -15.88 10.05
CA ARG A 374 20.28 -15.33 9.41
C ARG A 374 21.47 -16.22 9.73
N GLU A 375 22.49 -16.19 8.87
CA GLU A 375 23.72 -16.95 9.09
C GLU A 375 24.37 -16.61 10.44
N LYS A 376 24.38 -15.31 10.82
CA LYS A 376 24.84 -14.84 12.13
C LYS A 376 24.08 -15.45 13.32
N ASP A 377 22.79 -15.76 13.14
CA ASP A 377 22.00 -16.38 14.21
C ASP A 377 22.43 -17.85 14.39
N ILE A 378 22.85 -18.53 13.30
CA ILE A 378 23.44 -19.88 13.33
C ILE A 378 24.83 -19.85 13.95
N GLU A 379 25.66 -18.88 13.57
CA GLU A 379 26.99 -18.67 14.16
C GLU A 379 26.89 -18.45 15.67
N HIS A 380 26.05 -17.52 16.10
CA HIS A 380 25.87 -17.21 17.52
C HIS A 380 25.33 -18.42 18.31
N PHE A 381 24.39 -19.18 17.74
CA PHE A 381 23.89 -20.41 18.35
C PHE A 381 25.00 -21.47 18.51
N LEU A 382 25.85 -21.62 17.49
CA LEU A 382 26.98 -22.54 17.51
C LEU A 382 28.09 -22.09 18.46
N GLU A 383 28.44 -20.81 18.49
CA GLU A 383 29.42 -20.26 19.43
C GLU A 383 28.97 -20.46 20.88
N THR A 384 27.70 -20.15 21.18
CA THR A 384 27.13 -20.35 22.52
C THR A 384 27.15 -21.83 22.90
N SER A 385 26.80 -22.72 21.96
CA SER A 385 26.81 -24.17 22.17
C SER A 385 28.22 -24.72 22.35
N ARG A 386 29.18 -24.33 21.50
CA ARG A 386 30.58 -24.77 21.59
C ARG A 386 31.25 -24.25 22.86
N ASN A 387 30.98 -23.01 23.26
CA ASN A 387 31.47 -22.48 24.52
C ASN A 387 30.91 -23.27 25.72
N LYS A 388 29.61 -23.57 25.71
CA LYS A 388 28.96 -24.33 26.80
C LYS A 388 29.43 -25.78 26.94
N PHE A 389 29.66 -26.48 25.82
CA PHE A 389 29.95 -27.92 25.83
C PHE A 389 31.43 -28.27 25.63
N ILE A 390 32.20 -27.40 24.97
CA ILE A 390 33.58 -27.66 24.54
C ILE A 390 34.54 -26.60 25.11
N GLY A 391 34.05 -25.41 25.49
CA GLY A 391 34.87 -24.32 26.06
C GLY A 391 35.71 -23.55 25.04
N PHE A 392 35.42 -23.68 23.75
CA PHE A 392 36.13 -23.00 22.66
C PHE A 392 35.15 -22.46 21.61
N THR A 393 35.49 -21.33 20.98
CA THR A 393 34.71 -20.73 19.89
C THR A 393 35.51 -20.74 18.60
N LEU A 394 34.93 -21.27 17.52
CA LEU A 394 35.41 -21.03 16.16
C LEU A 394 34.58 -19.89 15.58
N GLY A 395 35.22 -18.76 15.29
CA GLY A 395 34.57 -17.64 14.60
C GLY A 395 34.35 -17.96 13.12
N ASN A 396 33.24 -17.47 12.55
CA ASN A 396 32.84 -17.62 11.14
C ASN A 396 32.68 -19.08 10.67
N ASP A 397 32.38 -20.01 11.57
CA ASP A 397 32.18 -21.41 11.21
C ASP A 397 30.77 -21.88 11.57
N THR A 398 29.99 -22.20 10.54
CA THR A 398 28.61 -22.70 10.65
C THR A 398 28.49 -24.22 10.51
N ASP A 399 29.58 -24.94 10.22
CA ASP A 399 29.56 -26.34 9.82
C ASP A 399 30.14 -27.31 10.86
N THR A 400 31.12 -26.90 11.67
CA THR A 400 31.78 -27.84 12.61
C THR A 400 30.88 -28.19 13.80
N LEU A 401 30.38 -29.42 13.80
CA LEU A 401 29.49 -29.95 14.84
C LEU A 401 30.17 -30.93 15.81
N VAL A 402 31.49 -31.10 15.67
CA VAL A 402 32.29 -32.06 16.45
C VAL A 402 32.25 -31.71 17.93
N GLY A 403 31.95 -32.70 18.79
CA GLY A 403 31.89 -32.53 20.24
C GLY A 403 30.55 -31.99 20.80
N LEU A 404 29.60 -31.62 19.93
CA LEU A 404 28.28 -31.15 20.35
C LEU A 404 27.26 -32.31 20.51
N PRO A 405 26.31 -32.23 21.46
CA PRO A 405 25.23 -33.21 21.60
C PRO A 405 24.31 -33.32 20.37
N ARG A 406 23.74 -34.51 20.14
CA ARG A 406 22.80 -34.81 19.03
C ARG A 406 21.63 -33.81 18.90
N PRO A 407 20.99 -33.33 19.98
CA PRO A 407 19.94 -32.32 19.87
C PRO A 407 20.40 -31.02 19.19
N ILE A 408 21.67 -30.64 19.36
CA ILE A 408 22.26 -29.47 18.71
C ILE A 408 22.48 -29.72 17.22
N HIS A 409 22.87 -30.95 16.84
CA HIS A 409 22.96 -31.35 15.43
C HIS A 409 21.60 -31.23 14.73
N GLU A 410 20.54 -31.71 15.36
CA GLU A 410 19.17 -31.58 14.84
C GLU A 410 18.71 -30.12 14.78
N SER A 411 19.06 -29.32 15.79
CA SER A 411 18.78 -27.89 15.82
C SER A 411 19.49 -27.16 14.67
N VAL A 412 20.79 -27.37 14.47
CA VAL A 412 21.54 -26.75 13.36
C VAL A 412 21.04 -27.22 12.00
N LYS A 413 20.71 -28.51 11.85
CA LYS A 413 20.10 -29.02 10.61
C LYS A 413 18.79 -28.29 10.31
N THR A 414 17.94 -28.08 11.31
CA THR A 414 16.69 -27.35 11.18
C THR A 414 16.93 -25.87 10.87
N LEU A 415 17.83 -25.20 11.59
CA LEU A 415 18.20 -23.80 11.35
C LEU A 415 18.74 -23.58 9.93
N LYS A 416 19.56 -24.50 9.40
CA LYS A 416 20.08 -24.45 8.03
C LYS A 416 19.00 -24.67 6.97
N GLN A 417 18.07 -25.60 7.20
CA GLN A 417 16.92 -25.81 6.33
C GLN A 417 16.06 -24.54 6.20
N VAL A 418 15.92 -23.80 7.30
CA VAL A 418 15.11 -22.58 7.41
C VAL A 418 15.88 -21.31 6.98
N SER A 419 17.21 -21.34 7.05
CA SER A 419 18.09 -20.26 6.57
C SER A 419 18.25 -20.25 5.05
N SER A 420 18.03 -21.39 4.38
CA SER A 420 18.12 -21.56 2.92
C SER A 420 16.93 -20.92 2.17
N SER A 421 16.65 -19.65 2.45
CA SER A 421 15.85 -18.78 1.59
C SER A 421 16.66 -18.42 0.33
N PRO A 422 16.05 -18.14 -0.83
CA PRO A 422 16.79 -17.70 -2.01
C PRO A 422 17.52 -16.35 -1.82
N LEU A 423 17.11 -15.52 -0.85
CA LEU A 423 17.70 -14.20 -0.63
C LEU A 423 19.16 -14.29 -0.12
N PRO A 424 19.51 -15.10 0.90
CA PRO A 424 20.89 -15.36 1.28
C PRO A 424 21.77 -15.93 0.16
N LEU A 425 21.21 -16.75 -0.74
CA LEU A 425 21.99 -17.38 -1.83
C LEU A 425 22.36 -16.36 -2.92
N LEU A 426 21.44 -15.44 -3.24
CA LEU A 426 21.69 -14.27 -4.08
C LEU A 426 22.63 -13.26 -3.40
N ILE A 427 22.47 -13.01 -2.09
CA ILE A 427 23.37 -12.15 -1.32
C ILE A 427 24.77 -12.76 -1.26
N MET A 428 24.90 -14.06 -1.04
CA MET A 428 26.19 -14.76 -1.07
C MET A 428 26.82 -14.70 -2.46
N ALA A 429 26.07 -14.97 -3.52
CA ALA A 429 26.57 -14.79 -4.89
C ALA A 429 27.05 -13.35 -5.14
N GLY A 430 26.29 -12.35 -4.69
CA GLY A 430 26.66 -10.94 -4.77
C GLY A 430 27.88 -10.57 -3.92
N VAL A 431 28.02 -11.12 -2.70
CA VAL A 431 29.18 -10.90 -1.82
C VAL A 431 30.44 -11.58 -2.37
N PHE A 432 30.31 -12.77 -2.95
CA PHE A 432 31.39 -13.45 -3.65
C PHE A 432 31.84 -12.64 -4.88
N LEU A 433 30.91 -12.12 -5.68
CA LEU A 433 31.22 -11.28 -6.85
C LEU A 433 31.86 -9.93 -6.43
N ASN A 434 31.36 -9.28 -5.38
CA ASN A 434 31.86 -7.99 -4.91
C ASN A 434 33.28 -8.08 -4.32
N GLN A 435 33.69 -9.26 -3.82
CA GLN A 435 35.09 -9.53 -3.40
C GLN A 435 36.07 -9.60 -4.58
N TYR A 436 35.58 -9.85 -5.81
CA TYR A 436 36.36 -9.82 -7.04
C TYR A 436 35.94 -8.63 -7.91
N SER A 437 36.28 -7.40 -7.48
CA SER A 437 35.90 -6.14 -8.13
C SER A 437 36.45 -5.92 -9.57
N LEU A 438 36.85 -6.98 -10.28
CA LEU A 438 37.42 -6.95 -11.64
C LEU A 438 36.90 -8.06 -12.59
N SER A 439 35.84 -8.80 -12.26
CA SER A 439 35.36 -9.87 -13.15
C SER A 439 33.88 -9.76 -13.54
N GLY A 440 33.66 -9.32 -14.77
CA GLY A 440 32.44 -9.51 -15.56
C GLY A 440 31.47 -8.34 -15.53
N GLU A 441 31.22 -7.70 -16.68
CA GLU A 441 29.95 -7.02 -16.91
C GLU A 441 28.86 -8.08 -16.71
N GLU A 442 28.07 -7.95 -15.65
CA GLU A 442 26.93 -8.82 -15.42
C GLU A 442 25.93 -8.51 -16.55
N GLU A 443 25.63 -9.48 -17.41
CA GLU A 443 24.53 -9.37 -18.38
C GLU A 443 23.22 -9.43 -17.59
N VAL A 444 22.84 -8.28 -17.01
CA VAL A 444 21.56 -8.11 -16.33
C VAL A 444 20.49 -7.92 -17.40
N GLU A 445 19.44 -8.73 -17.36
CA GLU A 445 18.28 -8.57 -18.24
C GLU A 445 17.65 -7.20 -17.99
N GLU A 446 17.57 -6.36 -19.02
CA GLU A 446 16.94 -5.03 -18.98
C GLU A 446 15.42 -5.15 -18.84
N THR A 447 14.97 -5.53 -17.65
CA THR A 447 13.55 -5.60 -17.31
C THR A 447 13.04 -4.22 -16.88
N PRO A 448 11.73 -3.93 -16.99
CA PRO A 448 11.15 -2.70 -16.46
C PRO A 448 11.42 -2.49 -14.96
N THR A 449 11.54 -3.59 -14.20
CA THR A 449 11.91 -3.54 -12.77
C THR A 449 13.34 -3.06 -12.59
N GLU A 450 14.27 -3.57 -13.40
CA GLU A 450 15.68 -3.17 -13.34
C GLU A 450 15.86 -1.72 -13.77
N MET A 451 15.20 -1.29 -14.85
CA MET A 451 15.22 0.10 -15.30
C MET A 451 14.74 1.08 -14.22
N LEU A 452 13.63 0.75 -13.55
CA LEU A 452 13.14 1.56 -12.44
C LEU A 452 14.10 1.54 -11.25
N TYR A 453 14.63 0.35 -10.90
CA TYR A 453 15.57 0.22 -9.79
C TYR A 453 16.85 1.02 -10.01
N LEU A 454 17.44 0.95 -11.20
CA LEU A 454 18.63 1.72 -11.57
C LEU A 454 18.38 3.23 -11.48
N GLY A 455 17.22 3.69 -11.97
CA GLY A 455 16.83 5.10 -11.86
C GLY A 455 16.59 5.53 -10.41
N MET A 456 16.04 4.66 -9.56
CA MET A 456 15.80 4.95 -8.15
C MET A 456 17.07 4.87 -7.29
N LEU A 457 18.04 4.03 -7.66
CA LEU A 457 19.19 3.65 -6.83
C LEU A 457 19.96 4.85 -6.24
N PRO A 458 20.26 5.93 -7.00
CA PRO A 458 20.98 7.09 -6.45
C PRO A 458 20.26 7.76 -5.27
N ASN A 459 18.93 7.72 -5.26
CA ASN A 459 18.08 8.41 -4.28
C ASN A 459 17.16 7.45 -3.51
N LEU A 460 17.42 6.13 -3.55
CA LEU A 460 16.53 5.11 -3.00
C LEU A 460 16.19 5.35 -1.53
N SER A 461 17.19 5.70 -0.73
CA SER A 461 17.01 6.03 0.69
C SER A 461 16.09 7.23 0.89
N GLN A 462 16.17 8.24 0.03
CA GLN A 462 15.31 9.42 0.10
C GLN A 462 13.86 9.08 -0.25
N TYR A 463 13.62 8.26 -1.27
CA TYR A 463 12.28 7.81 -1.62
C TYR A 463 11.64 7.02 -0.48
N VAL A 464 12.39 6.09 0.14
CA VAL A 464 11.91 5.33 1.30
C VAL A 464 11.60 6.25 2.48
N ILE A 465 12.48 7.20 2.80
CA ILE A 465 12.25 8.17 3.88
C ILE A 465 11.02 9.04 3.59
N ALA A 466 10.82 9.48 2.34
CA ALA A 466 9.68 10.30 1.96
C ALA A 466 8.36 9.55 2.12
N LEU A 467 8.27 8.30 1.64
CA LEU A 467 7.10 7.45 1.86
C LEU A 467 6.83 7.20 3.34
N LEU A 468 7.86 6.96 4.15
CA LEU A 468 7.72 6.79 5.60
C LEU A 468 7.21 8.07 6.27
N LYS A 469 7.69 9.25 5.86
CA LYS A 469 7.20 10.54 6.35
C LYS A 469 5.71 10.72 6.06
N LEU A 470 5.27 10.39 4.84
CA LEU A 470 3.86 10.44 4.47
C LEU A 470 3.01 9.47 5.29
N LEU A 471 3.47 8.22 5.44
CA LEU A 471 2.79 7.22 6.26
C LEU A 471 2.65 7.67 7.73
N LEU A 472 3.70 8.26 8.29
CA LEU A 472 3.68 8.78 9.66
C LEU A 472 2.80 10.03 9.80
N ALA A 473 2.67 10.84 8.76
CA ALA A 473 1.74 11.97 8.72
C ALA A 473 0.27 11.51 8.60
N ALA A 474 0.03 10.39 7.90
CA ALA A 474 -1.30 9.78 7.75
C ALA A 474 -1.75 8.95 8.95
N ALA A 475 -0.81 8.52 9.79
CA ALA A 475 -1.12 7.72 10.96
C ALA A 475 -2.01 8.51 11.94
N PRO A 476 -3.10 7.91 12.46
CA PRO A 476 -3.95 8.57 13.45
C PRO A 476 -3.13 8.84 14.71
N THR A 477 -2.92 10.11 15.03
CA THR A 477 -2.19 10.54 16.24
C THR A 477 -3.14 11.18 17.23
N SER A 478 -2.93 10.91 18.52
CA SER A 478 -3.75 11.45 19.62
C SER A 478 -3.51 12.94 19.91
N LYS A 479 -2.57 13.59 19.20
CA LYS A 479 -2.25 15.02 19.32
C LYS A 479 -2.06 15.58 17.92
N ALA A 480 -2.72 16.70 17.61
CA ALA A 480 -2.46 17.47 16.40
C ALA A 480 -0.98 17.90 16.41
N LYS A 481 -0.14 17.25 15.60
CA LYS A 481 1.24 17.68 15.41
C LYS A 481 1.23 18.93 14.55
N THR A 482 1.65 20.05 15.11
CA THR A 482 1.79 21.32 14.37
C THR A 482 2.93 21.29 13.35
N ASP A 483 3.81 20.29 13.41
CA ASP A 483 5.02 20.17 12.56
C ASP A 483 4.92 19.07 11.49
N SER A 484 3.76 18.42 11.32
CA SER A 484 3.59 17.40 10.27
C SER A 484 3.27 18.02 8.92
N ILE A 485 3.90 17.50 7.86
CA ILE A 485 3.55 17.74 6.47
C ILE A 485 2.01 17.67 6.30
N ASN A 486 1.39 18.69 5.74
CA ASN A 486 -0.05 18.73 5.54
C ASN A 486 -0.46 17.87 4.34
N ILE A 487 -0.73 16.59 4.59
CA ILE A 487 -1.22 15.64 3.59
C ILE A 487 -2.72 15.78 3.28
N LEU A 488 -3.44 16.64 4.01
CA LEU A 488 -4.90 16.82 3.86
C LEU A 488 -5.26 18.05 3.01
N ALA A 489 -4.27 18.79 2.49
CA ALA A 489 -4.50 19.98 1.69
C ALA A 489 -5.38 19.72 0.45
N ASP A 490 -5.44 18.47 -0.03
CA ASP A 490 -6.26 18.00 -1.15
C ASP A 490 -7.62 17.40 -0.73
N VAL A 491 -7.96 17.44 0.56
CA VAL A 491 -9.28 17.05 1.11
C VAL A 491 -9.97 18.21 1.83
N LEU A 492 -9.21 19.25 2.20
CA LEU A 492 -9.74 20.44 2.85
C LEU A 492 -10.49 21.34 1.84
N PRO A 493 -11.66 21.89 2.20
CA PRO A 493 -12.40 22.81 1.34
C PRO A 493 -11.62 24.11 1.06
N GLU A 494 -11.99 24.83 -0.01
CA GLU A 494 -11.36 26.09 -0.37
C GLU A 494 -11.50 27.17 0.71
N GLU A 495 -12.66 27.22 1.37
CA GLU A 495 -12.91 28.06 2.55
C GLU A 495 -12.96 27.19 3.80
N MET A 496 -12.00 27.37 4.71
CA MET A 496 -12.11 26.81 6.06
C MET A 496 -13.00 27.73 6.91
N PRO A 497 -13.97 27.17 7.67
CA PRO A 497 -14.91 27.95 8.48
C PRO A 497 -14.27 28.75 9.62
#